data_AF-A0A7J9YPM4-F1
#
_entry.id   AF-A0A7J9YPM4-F1
#
_cell.length_a   1.000
_cell.length_b   1.000
_cell.length_c   1.000
_cell.angle_alpha   90.00
_cell.angle_beta   90.00
_cell.angle_gamma   90.00
#
_symmetry.space_group_name_H-M   'P 1'
#
loop_
_entity.id
_entity.type
_entity.pdbx_description
1 polymer ?
#
loop_
_entity_poly.entity_id
_entity_poly.type
_entity_poly.pdbx_seq_one_letter_code
_entity_poly.pdbx_strand_id
1 'polypeptide(L)'
;MGVSPQRSECALVSYARERGITESDCLLGTTIGAAAELSEPAAEIASWQELRIVRNIVGRLGEEPALGVRVGLRYHLASHDALAHAAATAASGRVAVELALRLRALCFGFCRQWLQPGASRSAVIMDDRCLPADVARFVLERDIAALVVMIRQVIPDLRVLRRIELGAPLGLPQAAGIGRDLRR
;
A
#
# COMPACT_ATOMS: atom_id res chain seq x y z
N MET A 1 -12.16 13.56 -8.54
CA MET A 1 -10.74 13.75 -8.90
C MET A 1 -9.99 13.78 -7.59
N GLY A 2 -9.31 12.68 -7.25
CA GLY A 2 -8.55 12.57 -6.00
C GLY A 2 -7.12 13.01 -6.24
N VAL A 3 -6.51 13.61 -5.23
CA VAL A 3 -5.12 14.01 -5.21
C VAL A 3 -4.47 13.26 -4.05
N SER A 4 -3.27 12.68 -4.25
CA SER A 4 -2.54 11.99 -3.19
C SER A 4 -1.26 12.76 -2.80
N PRO A 5 -0.83 12.71 -1.53
CA PRO A 5 0.46 13.24 -1.10
C PRO A 5 1.64 12.28 -1.39
N GLN A 6 2.75 12.85 -1.91
CA GLN A 6 3.93 12.30 -2.62
C GLN A 6 4.68 11.07 -2.08
N ARG A 7 4.33 10.52 -0.90
CA ARG A 7 5.22 9.55 -0.24
C ARG A 7 5.15 8.15 -0.86
N SER A 8 4.08 7.82 -1.59
CA SER A 8 3.89 6.54 -2.29
C SER A 8 4.80 6.40 -3.50
N GLU A 9 4.81 7.45 -4.32
CA GLU A 9 5.54 7.45 -5.58
C GLU A 9 7.04 7.46 -5.26
N CYS A 10 7.47 8.21 -4.24
CA CYS A 10 8.85 8.18 -3.76
C CYS A 10 9.37 6.77 -3.43
N ALA A 11 8.58 5.96 -2.71
CA ALA A 11 9.01 4.60 -2.35
C ALA A 11 9.12 3.68 -3.59
N LEU A 12 8.19 3.80 -4.53
CA LEU A 12 8.19 2.99 -5.76
C LEU A 12 9.27 3.46 -6.77
N VAL A 13 9.46 4.76 -6.94
CA VAL A 13 10.51 5.34 -7.78
C VAL A 13 11.88 5.06 -7.18
N SER A 14 12.05 5.18 -5.86
CA SER A 14 13.28 4.77 -5.17
C SER A 14 13.58 3.28 -5.41
N TYR A 15 12.58 2.41 -5.27
CA TYR A 15 12.70 0.99 -5.57
C TYR A 15 13.11 0.69 -7.02
N ALA A 16 12.56 1.46 -7.97
CA ALA A 16 12.88 1.33 -9.39
C ALA A 16 14.32 1.79 -9.67
N ARG A 17 14.77 2.88 -9.03
CA ARG A 17 16.15 3.40 -9.13
C ARG A 17 17.18 2.40 -8.59
N GLU A 18 16.87 1.71 -7.49
CA GLU A 18 17.69 0.59 -6.98
C GLU A 18 17.88 -0.53 -8.01
N ARG A 19 17.00 -0.63 -9.02
CA ARG A 19 17.02 -1.62 -10.10
C ARG A 19 17.51 -1.05 -11.43
N GLY A 20 18.09 0.16 -11.41
CA GLY A 20 18.65 0.80 -12.60
C GLY A 20 17.62 1.46 -13.52
N ILE A 21 16.36 1.56 -13.12
CA ILE A 21 15.37 2.33 -13.88
C ILE A 21 15.58 3.81 -13.58
N THR A 22 15.69 4.62 -14.64
CA THR A 22 15.87 6.06 -14.48
C THR A 22 14.58 6.72 -14.00
N GLU A 23 14.71 7.88 -13.36
CA GLU A 23 13.54 8.64 -12.92
C GLU A 23 12.70 9.13 -14.12
N SER A 24 13.35 9.53 -15.22
CA SER A 24 12.70 9.88 -16.48
C SER A 24 11.86 8.72 -17.02
N ASP A 25 12.39 7.49 -16.96
CA ASP A 25 11.65 6.29 -17.33
C ASP A 25 10.42 6.04 -16.46
N CYS A 26 10.53 6.31 -15.15
CA CYS A 26 9.42 6.20 -14.22
C CYS A 26 8.33 7.23 -14.54
N LEU A 27 8.72 8.46 -14.89
CA LEU A 27 7.82 9.60 -15.09
C LEU A 27 7.29 9.73 -16.52
N LEU A 28 7.70 8.86 -17.44
CA LEU A 28 7.34 8.92 -18.85
C LEU A 28 5.81 9.05 -19.06
N GLY A 29 5.38 10.10 -19.76
CA GLY A 29 3.97 10.34 -20.04
C GLY A 29 3.16 10.88 -18.85
N THR A 30 3.83 11.35 -17.80
CA THR A 30 3.24 12.22 -16.76
C THR A 30 3.55 13.70 -17.08
N THR A 31 2.94 14.63 -16.35
CA THR A 31 3.29 16.05 -16.41
C THR A 31 4.28 16.48 -15.31
N ILE A 32 4.86 15.52 -14.57
CA ILE A 32 5.87 15.82 -13.53
C ILE A 32 7.19 16.11 -14.24
N GLY A 33 7.66 17.34 -14.12
CA GLY A 33 8.79 17.87 -14.89
C GLY A 33 10.13 17.78 -14.17
N ALA A 34 10.13 17.70 -12.84
CA ALA A 34 11.35 17.78 -12.05
C ALA A 34 11.36 16.83 -10.84
N ALA A 35 12.55 16.31 -10.49
CA ALA A 35 12.77 15.51 -9.29
C ALA A 35 12.37 16.23 -7.98
N ALA A 36 12.43 17.56 -7.99
CA ALA A 36 11.99 18.39 -6.88
C ALA A 36 10.47 18.27 -6.64
N GLU A 37 9.66 18.11 -7.69
CA GLU A 37 8.21 17.94 -7.57
C GLU A 37 7.82 16.59 -6.97
N LEU A 38 8.63 15.54 -7.17
CA LEU A 38 8.47 14.25 -6.50
C LEU A 38 8.90 14.31 -5.03
N SER A 39 9.88 15.15 -4.71
CA SER A 39 10.45 15.26 -3.35
C SER A 39 9.69 16.24 -2.46
N GLU A 40 8.87 17.11 -3.05
CA GLU A 40 8.07 18.11 -2.35
C GLU A 40 6.87 17.44 -1.65
N PRO A 41 6.82 17.42 -0.30
CA PRO A 41 5.78 16.72 0.44
C PRO A 41 4.37 17.29 0.25
N ALA A 42 4.25 18.54 -0.21
CA ALA A 42 3.00 19.25 -0.41
C ALA A 42 2.56 19.33 -1.88
N ALA A 43 3.34 18.79 -2.82
CA ALA A 43 2.95 18.83 -4.21
C ALA A 43 1.70 17.95 -4.43
N GLU A 44 0.99 18.12 -5.52
CA GLU A 44 -0.24 17.37 -5.78
C GLU A 44 -0.03 16.47 -6.99
N ILE A 45 -0.03 15.13 -6.80
CA ILE A 45 0.00 14.19 -7.93
C ILE A 45 -1.42 13.75 -8.25
N ALA A 46 -1.82 13.94 -9.50
CA ALA A 46 -3.10 13.44 -9.97
C ALA A 46 -3.08 11.91 -10.05
N SER A 47 -4.17 11.25 -9.67
CA SER A 47 -4.26 9.78 -9.64
C SER A 47 -3.92 9.10 -10.99
N TRP A 48 -4.14 9.77 -12.12
CA TRP A 48 -3.77 9.23 -13.42
C TRP A 48 -2.25 9.20 -13.65
N GLN A 49 -1.51 10.16 -13.08
CA GLN A 49 -0.04 10.22 -13.15
C GLN A 49 0.58 9.12 -12.29
N GLU A 50 0.05 8.92 -11.09
CA GLU A 50 0.44 7.79 -10.24
C GLU A 50 0.25 6.45 -10.94
N LEU A 51 -0.93 6.22 -11.56
CA LEU A 51 -1.15 4.99 -12.33
C LEU A 51 -0.18 4.88 -13.51
N ARG A 52 0.16 5.99 -14.16
CA ARG A 52 1.16 6.01 -15.23
C ARG A 52 2.54 5.61 -14.70
N ILE A 53 2.97 6.14 -13.55
CA ILE A 53 4.24 5.79 -12.90
C ILE A 53 4.25 4.30 -12.54
N VAL A 54 3.18 3.80 -11.93
CA VAL A 54 3.05 2.37 -11.61
C VAL A 54 3.19 1.51 -12.87
N ARG A 55 2.49 1.85 -13.96
CA ARG A 55 2.59 1.14 -15.24
C ARG A 55 4.00 1.15 -15.81
N ASN A 56 4.65 2.32 -15.80
CA ASN A 56 6.01 2.47 -16.34
C ASN A 56 7.01 1.59 -15.60
N ILE A 57 6.88 1.52 -14.27
CA ILE A 57 7.79 0.76 -13.40
C ILE A 57 7.48 -0.73 -13.46
N VAL A 58 6.21 -1.13 -13.29
CA VAL A 58 5.81 -2.54 -13.38
C VAL A 58 6.13 -3.12 -14.75
N GLY A 59 5.86 -2.38 -15.84
CA GLY A 59 6.17 -2.82 -17.20
C GLY A 59 7.66 -3.02 -17.47
N ARG A 60 8.54 -2.26 -16.79
CA ARG A 60 10.00 -2.40 -16.93
C ARG A 60 10.60 -3.46 -16.01
N LEU A 61 10.03 -3.65 -14.82
CA LEU A 61 10.47 -4.66 -13.87
C LEU A 61 9.97 -6.07 -14.22
N GLY A 62 8.90 -6.16 -15.01
CA GLY A 62 8.33 -7.44 -15.43
C GLY A 62 7.78 -8.25 -14.25
N GLU A 63 7.82 -9.57 -14.37
CA GLU A 63 7.29 -10.51 -13.38
C GLU A 63 8.23 -10.74 -12.19
N GLU A 64 8.65 -9.67 -11.51
CA GLU A 64 9.40 -9.83 -10.25
C GLU A 64 8.44 -10.42 -9.18
N PRO A 65 8.68 -11.62 -8.63
CA PRO A 65 7.71 -12.27 -7.74
C PRO A 65 7.45 -11.42 -6.49
N ALA A 66 6.19 -11.18 -6.13
CA ALA A 66 5.83 -10.36 -4.95
C ALA A 66 6.37 -8.92 -4.99
N LEU A 67 6.51 -8.33 -6.18
CA LEU A 67 6.92 -6.94 -6.38
C LEU A 67 6.12 -5.97 -5.51
N GLY A 68 4.79 -6.10 -5.52
CA GLY A 68 3.92 -5.22 -4.75
C GLY A 68 4.21 -5.33 -3.26
N VAL A 69 4.39 -6.55 -2.75
CA VAL A 69 4.74 -6.79 -1.34
C VAL A 69 6.07 -6.12 -0.97
N ARG A 70 7.12 -6.30 -1.77
CA ARG A 70 8.44 -5.68 -1.50
C ARG A 70 8.38 -4.16 -1.46
N VAL A 71 7.59 -3.56 -2.35
CA VAL A 71 7.39 -2.10 -2.37
C VAL A 71 6.55 -1.68 -1.17
N GLY A 72 5.43 -2.35 -0.90
CA GLY A 72 4.52 -2.03 0.20
C GLY A 72 5.14 -2.17 1.58
N LEU A 73 6.10 -3.08 1.77
CA LEU A 73 6.86 -3.21 3.02
C LEU A 73 7.73 -1.98 3.35
N ARG A 74 8.09 -1.17 2.35
CA ARG A 74 8.84 0.09 2.54
C ARG A 74 7.95 1.24 3.01
N TYR A 75 6.63 1.06 3.03
CA TYR A 75 5.69 2.07 3.51
C TYR A 75 5.70 2.07 5.03
N HIS A 76 6.62 2.83 5.61
CA HIS A 76 6.63 3.10 7.04
C HIS A 76 5.79 4.34 7.35
N LEU A 77 5.07 4.31 8.47
CA LEU A 77 4.39 5.47 9.08
C LEU A 77 5.30 6.65 9.49
N ALA A 78 6.54 6.74 9.00
CA ALA A 78 7.54 7.75 9.40
C ALA A 78 7.23 9.16 8.86
N SER A 79 5.96 9.55 8.88
CA SER A 79 5.46 10.55 7.94
C SER A 79 4.15 11.21 8.40
N HIS A 80 3.34 10.60 9.26
CA HIS A 80 2.10 11.22 9.74
C HIS A 80 2.08 11.30 11.26
N ASP A 81 2.46 12.46 11.79
CA ASP A 81 2.18 12.83 13.19
C ASP A 81 0.70 12.64 13.50
N ALA A 82 -0.19 12.95 12.54
CA ALA A 82 -1.62 12.76 12.68
C ALA A 82 -2.04 11.30 12.88
N LEU A 83 -1.41 10.32 12.20
CA LEU A 83 -1.81 8.92 12.29
C LEU A 83 -1.20 8.24 13.52
N ALA A 84 0.05 8.57 13.86
CA ALA A 84 0.65 8.14 15.12
C ALA A 84 -0.10 8.74 16.32
N HIS A 85 -0.48 10.01 16.26
CA HIS A 85 -1.27 10.67 17.30
C HIS A 85 -2.70 10.11 17.37
N ALA A 86 -3.38 9.92 16.24
CA ALA A 86 -4.71 9.29 16.19
C ALA A 86 -4.68 7.87 16.77
N ALA A 87 -3.63 7.11 16.49
CA ALA A 87 -3.42 5.80 17.09
C ALA A 87 -3.21 5.87 18.62
N ALA A 88 -2.37 6.80 19.09
CA ALA A 88 -2.08 6.98 20.51
C ALA A 88 -3.29 7.48 21.32
N THR A 89 -4.20 8.22 20.70
CA THR A 89 -5.40 8.80 21.33
C THR A 89 -6.65 7.96 21.13
N ALA A 90 -6.60 6.91 20.30
CA ALA A 90 -7.74 6.06 20.03
C ALA A 90 -8.16 5.25 21.26
N ALA A 91 -9.46 5.20 21.53
CA ALA A 91 -10.03 4.43 22.64
C ALA A 91 -9.82 2.91 22.52
N SER A 92 -9.49 2.40 21.33
CA SER A 92 -9.15 0.99 21.09
C SER A 92 -8.39 0.81 19.78
N GLY A 93 -7.71 -0.33 19.61
CA GLY A 93 -7.05 -0.68 18.35
C GLY A 93 -8.01 -0.71 17.14
N ARG A 94 -9.28 -1.07 17.34
CA ARG A 94 -10.31 -1.00 16.29
C ARG A 94 -10.51 0.43 15.81
N VAL A 95 -10.68 1.38 16.74
CA VAL A 95 -10.85 2.80 16.42
C VAL A 95 -9.61 3.34 15.72
N ALA A 96 -8.42 2.94 16.17
CA ALA A 96 -7.17 3.34 15.55
C ALA A 96 -7.06 2.84 14.09
N VAL A 97 -7.42 1.58 13.82
CA VAL A 97 -7.44 1.02 12.45
C VAL A 97 -8.50 1.69 11.58
N GLU A 98 -9.69 1.98 12.11
CA GLU A 98 -10.74 2.70 11.38
C GLU A 98 -10.30 4.12 10.98
N LEU A 99 -9.68 4.85 11.92
CA LEU A 99 -9.07 6.15 11.65
C LEU A 99 -7.95 6.03 10.62
N ALA A 100 -7.08 5.02 10.73
CA ALA A 100 -5.98 4.82 9.79
C ALA A 100 -6.47 4.47 8.38
N LEU A 101 -7.53 3.67 8.23
CA LEU A 101 -8.16 3.38 6.94
C LEU A 101 -8.80 4.63 6.34
N ARG A 102 -9.44 5.46 7.16
CA ARG A 102 -10.03 6.73 6.71
C ARG A 102 -8.95 7.72 6.26
N LEU A 103 -7.86 7.84 7.02
CA LEU A 103 -6.70 8.67 6.65
C LEU A 103 -5.97 8.12 5.42
N ARG A 104 -5.93 6.80 5.20
CA ARG A 104 -5.40 6.19 3.97
C ARG A 104 -6.30 6.38 2.75
N ALA A 105 -7.63 6.33 2.91
CA ALA A 105 -8.55 6.62 1.82
C ALA A 105 -8.40 8.07 1.31
N LEU A 106 -7.89 8.95 2.17
CA LEU A 106 -7.55 10.34 1.82
C LEU A 106 -6.19 10.47 1.11
N CYS A 107 -5.32 9.46 1.17
CA CYS A 107 -3.92 9.61 0.75
C CYS A 107 -3.36 8.51 -0.19
N PHE A 108 -3.97 7.31 -0.34
CA PHE A 108 -3.24 6.17 -0.96
C PHE A 108 -4.07 5.08 -1.67
N GLY A 109 -5.40 5.16 -1.72
CA GLY A 109 -6.22 4.00 -2.11
C GLY A 109 -6.71 4.02 -3.56
N PHE A 110 -5.97 3.42 -4.50
CA PHE A 110 -6.61 2.97 -5.75
C PHE A 110 -7.58 1.82 -5.49
N CYS A 111 -7.27 0.98 -4.50
CA CYS A 111 -8.20 0.01 -3.92
C CYS A 111 -9.17 0.73 -2.97
N ARG A 112 -10.47 0.43 -3.08
CA ARG A 112 -11.44 0.83 -2.05
C ARG A 112 -11.23 -0.04 -0.82
N GLN A 113 -11.21 0.58 0.36
CA GLN A 113 -10.95 -0.12 1.62
C GLN A 113 -12.00 0.25 2.66
N TRP A 114 -12.51 -0.72 3.42
CA TRP A 114 -13.37 -0.46 4.57
C TRP A 114 -13.22 -1.52 5.65
N LEU A 115 -13.52 -1.14 6.88
CA LEU A 115 -13.63 -2.08 7.99
C LEU A 115 -15.02 -2.70 7.97
N GLN A 116 -15.10 -4.02 7.89
CA GLN A 116 -16.32 -4.79 8.07
C GLN A 116 -16.33 -5.39 9.48
N PRO A 117 -17.19 -4.91 10.39
CA PRO A 117 -17.34 -5.49 11.71
C PRO A 117 -17.87 -6.92 11.62
N GLY A 118 -17.41 -7.80 12.51
CA GLY A 118 -17.94 -9.14 12.68
C GLY A 118 -18.13 -9.48 14.16
N ALA A 119 -18.81 -10.60 14.43
CA ALA A 119 -19.23 -10.98 15.79
C ALA A 119 -18.06 -11.16 16.77
N SER A 120 -16.95 -11.74 16.31
CA SER A 120 -15.75 -11.97 17.13
C SER A 120 -14.49 -11.28 16.59
N ARG A 121 -14.50 -10.87 15.32
CA ARG A 121 -13.36 -10.25 14.61
C ARG A 121 -13.89 -9.29 13.55
N SER A 122 -13.21 -8.17 13.36
CA SER A 122 -13.42 -7.31 12.19
C SER A 122 -12.50 -7.73 11.05
N ALA A 123 -12.95 -7.54 9.81
CA ALA A 123 -12.14 -7.72 8.61
C ALA A 123 -11.89 -6.35 7.95
N VAL A 124 -10.71 -6.16 7.38
CA VAL A 124 -10.50 -5.07 6.42
C VAL A 124 -10.77 -5.65 5.05
N ILE A 125 -11.73 -5.07 4.34
CA ILE A 125 -12.05 -5.46 2.97
C ILE A 125 -11.30 -4.53 2.03
N MET A 126 -10.67 -5.13 1.01
CA MET A 126 -9.97 -4.44 -0.06
C MET A 126 -10.63 -4.82 -1.38
N ASP A 127 -11.11 -3.83 -2.11
CA ASP A 127 -11.84 -3.98 -3.36
C ASP A 127 -11.05 -3.32 -4.51
N ASP A 128 -10.57 -4.18 -5.41
CA ASP A 128 -9.70 -3.86 -6.52
C ASP A 128 -10.46 -3.73 -7.86
N ARG A 129 -11.79 -3.84 -7.86
CA ARG A 129 -12.60 -3.83 -9.10
C ARG A 129 -12.50 -2.53 -9.91
N CYS A 130 -12.07 -1.44 -9.29
CA CYS A 130 -11.83 -0.16 -9.96
C CYS A 130 -10.41 -0.06 -10.55
N LEU A 131 -9.55 -1.06 -10.33
CA LEU A 131 -8.19 -1.05 -10.83
C LEU A 131 -8.12 -1.51 -12.29
N PRO A 132 -7.25 -0.87 -13.09
CA PRO A 132 -6.87 -1.43 -14.38
C PRO A 132 -6.17 -2.78 -14.22
N ALA A 133 -6.58 -3.77 -15.02
CA ALA A 133 -6.11 -5.14 -14.91
C ALA A 133 -4.59 -5.30 -15.01
N ASP A 134 -3.93 -4.43 -15.77
CA ASP A 134 -2.49 -4.43 -16.00
C ASP A 134 -1.66 -4.10 -14.74
N VAL A 135 -2.26 -3.44 -13.75
CA VAL A 135 -1.60 -3.05 -12.49
C VAL A 135 -2.31 -3.55 -11.24
N ALA A 136 -3.49 -4.14 -11.38
CA ALA A 136 -4.36 -4.53 -10.26
C ALA A 136 -3.64 -5.40 -9.23
N ARG A 137 -2.94 -6.43 -9.70
CA ARG A 137 -2.17 -7.34 -8.82
C ARG A 137 -1.10 -6.60 -8.03
N PHE A 138 -0.28 -5.79 -8.70
CA PHE A 138 0.79 -5.04 -8.04
C PHE A 138 0.23 -4.10 -6.97
N VAL A 139 -0.81 -3.34 -7.30
CA VAL A 139 -1.44 -2.38 -6.39
C VAL A 139 -2.06 -3.10 -5.19
N LEU A 140 -2.76 -4.21 -5.41
CA LEU A 140 -3.35 -5.00 -4.33
C LEU A 140 -2.29 -5.58 -3.39
N GLU A 141 -1.24 -6.21 -3.93
CA GLU A 141 -0.10 -6.73 -3.16
C GLU A 141 0.57 -5.63 -2.32
N ARG A 142 0.81 -4.46 -2.93
CA ARG A 142 1.40 -3.29 -2.29
C ARG A 142 0.53 -2.78 -1.16
N ASP A 143 -0.76 -2.61 -1.41
CA ASP A 143 -1.69 -2.03 -0.44
C ASP A 143 -1.92 -2.98 0.75
N ILE A 144 -1.97 -4.30 0.53
CA ILE A 144 -2.02 -5.30 1.60
C ILE A 144 -0.76 -5.21 2.47
N ALA A 145 0.44 -5.20 1.86
CA ALA A 145 1.69 -5.14 2.60
C ALA A 145 1.82 -3.84 3.41
N ALA A 146 1.47 -2.70 2.80
CA ALA A 146 1.48 -1.40 3.46
C ALA A 146 0.45 -1.34 4.61
N LEU A 147 -0.73 -1.92 4.44
CA LEU A 147 -1.73 -2.04 5.49
C LEU A 147 -1.21 -2.87 6.67
N VAL A 148 -0.54 -3.99 6.41
CA VAL A 148 0.04 -4.83 7.47
C VAL A 148 1.13 -4.08 8.23
N VAL A 149 2.03 -3.37 7.54
CA VAL A 149 3.05 -2.53 8.20
C VAL A 149 2.38 -1.47 9.07
N MET A 150 1.35 -0.80 8.57
CA MET A 150 0.62 0.21 9.31
C MET A 150 -0.09 -0.36 10.56
N ILE A 151 -0.83 -1.46 10.42
CA ILE A 151 -1.52 -2.09 11.55
C ILE A 151 -0.52 -2.46 12.66
N ARG A 152 0.68 -2.94 12.30
CA ARG A 152 1.74 -3.28 13.28
C ARG A 152 2.27 -2.09 14.05
N GLN A 153 2.30 -0.91 13.43
CA GLN A 153 2.77 0.31 14.06
C GLN A 153 1.70 0.91 14.99
N VAL A 154 0.42 0.69 14.67
CA VAL A 154 -0.72 1.13 15.48
C VAL A 154 -1.02 0.15 16.62
N ILE A 155 -0.90 -1.15 16.35
CA ILE A 155 -1.17 -2.25 17.27
C ILE A 155 0.07 -3.14 17.31
N PRO A 156 0.97 -2.95 18.28
CA PRO A 156 2.22 -3.70 18.36
C PRO A 156 2.04 -5.22 18.54
N ASP A 157 0.89 -5.67 19.06
CA ASP A 157 0.59 -7.10 19.20
C ASP A 157 0.13 -7.73 17.86
N LEU A 158 0.98 -8.59 17.29
CA LEU A 158 0.74 -9.29 16.04
C LEU A 158 -0.40 -10.31 16.08
N ARG A 159 -0.93 -10.65 17.27
CA ARG A 159 -2.06 -11.59 17.42
C ARG A 159 -3.38 -11.07 16.85
N VAL A 160 -3.41 -9.82 16.37
CA VAL A 160 -4.60 -9.19 15.78
C VAL A 160 -4.82 -9.59 14.31
N LEU A 161 -3.77 -9.87 13.54
CA LEU A 161 -3.91 -10.39 12.17
C LEU A 161 -3.94 -11.92 12.19
N ARG A 162 -5.11 -12.50 11.88
CA ARG A 162 -5.30 -13.97 11.94
C ARG A 162 -5.33 -14.66 10.59
N ARG A 163 -5.84 -13.98 9.57
CA ARG A 163 -6.05 -14.55 8.25
C ARG A 163 -6.04 -13.43 7.21
N ILE A 164 -5.53 -13.76 6.03
CA ILE A 164 -5.71 -12.98 4.81
C ILE A 164 -6.45 -13.90 3.85
N GLU A 165 -7.58 -13.44 3.32
CA GLU A 165 -8.38 -14.13 2.32
C GLU A 165 -8.31 -13.35 1.02
N LEU A 166 -8.13 -14.06 -0.09
CA LEU A 166 -7.98 -13.47 -1.41
C LEU A 166 -9.10 -14.04 -2.29
N GLY A 167 -9.82 -13.17 -2.98
CA GLY A 167 -10.90 -13.57 -3.90
C GLY A 167 -10.43 -14.38 -5.11
N ALA A 168 -9.13 -14.29 -5.42
CA ALA A 168 -8.40 -15.12 -6.38
C ALA A 168 -6.98 -15.36 -5.87
N PRO A 169 -6.29 -16.44 -6.27
CA PRO A 169 -4.89 -16.61 -5.90
C PRO A 169 -4.07 -15.45 -6.46
N LEU A 170 -3.42 -14.68 -5.58
CA LEU A 170 -2.25 -13.92 -5.98
C LEU A 170 -1.28 -14.98 -6.52
N GLY A 171 -0.83 -14.87 -7.77
CA GLY A 171 0.10 -15.82 -8.39
C GLY A 171 1.50 -15.82 -7.75
N LEU A 172 1.55 -15.75 -6.42
CA LEU A 172 2.71 -15.95 -5.58
C LEU A 172 3.15 -17.39 -5.77
N PRO A 173 4.46 -17.67 -5.91
CA PRO A 173 4.93 -19.03 -5.77
C PRO A 173 4.44 -19.56 -4.42
N GLN A 174 3.86 -20.77 -4.41
CA GLN A 174 3.44 -21.42 -3.17
C GLN A 174 4.64 -21.44 -2.22
N ALA A 175 4.59 -20.60 -1.19
CA ALA A 175 5.55 -20.70 -0.11
C ALA A 175 5.30 -22.07 0.54
N ALA A 176 6.27 -22.97 0.41
CA ALA A 176 6.30 -24.23 1.13
C ALA A 176 5.92 -23.96 2.59
N GLY A 177 4.87 -24.65 3.05
CA GLY A 177 3.99 -24.18 4.11
C GLY A 177 4.68 -23.66 5.37
N ILE A 178 4.27 -22.47 5.80
CA ILE A 178 4.41 -22.04 7.19
C ILE A 178 3.05 -22.22 7.86
N GLY A 179 2.58 -23.47 7.85
CA GLY A 179 1.55 -23.96 8.75
C GLY A 179 2.23 -24.69 9.89
N ARG A 180 2.82 -23.98 10.85
CA ARG A 180 3.09 -24.58 12.15
C ARG A 180 1.92 -24.29 13.07
N ASP A 181 1.20 -25.37 13.33
CA ASP A 181 0.14 -25.55 14.30
C ASP A 181 0.49 -24.84 15.62
N LEU A 182 -0.15 -23.71 15.89
CA LEU A 182 -0.09 -23.04 17.19
C LEU A 182 -1.31 -23.47 18.01
N ARG A 183 -1.32 -24.74 18.39
CA ARG A 183 -2.05 -25.25 19.55
C ARG A 183 -1.06 -25.78 20.57
N ARG A 184 -0.61 -24.91 21.48
CA ARG A 184 -0.36 -25.24 22.88
C ARG A 184 -0.66 -24.01 23.72
#